data_AF-A0A3N9NAS1-F1
#
_entry.id   AF-A0A3N9NAS1-F1
#
_cell.length_a   1.000
_cell.length_b   1.000
_cell.length_c   1.000
_cell.angle_alpha   90.00
_cell.angle_beta   90.00
_cell.angle_gamma   90.00
#
_symmetry.space_group_name_H-M   'P 1'
#
loop_
_entity.id
_entity.type
_entity.pdbx_description
1 polymer ?
#
loop_
_entity_poly.entity_id
_entity_poly.type
_entity_poly.pdbx_seq_one_letter_code
_entity_poly.pdbx_strand_id
1 'polypeptide(L)'
;MLTFENCMIKKYWPAEDKGEEETIIRQLVIQAEVAIDNSRQVGELYNNMVRGLVRLLFLDSLTGEEFVLQTATIKPFNIKQKKVRIGKGEDADIVKSEFAALTIVSRIPDEDGGSILADLYPFFNIQIQLSIEELQPFGNLEAQEAPVE
;
A
#
# COMPACT_ATOMS: atom_id res chain seq x y z
N MET A 1 -11.17 -1.26 -6.89
CA MET A 1 -9.98 -0.44 -6.60
C MET A 1 -10.34 0.49 -5.47
N LEU A 2 -9.61 0.44 -4.37
CA LEU A 2 -9.78 1.31 -3.20
C LEU A 2 -8.66 2.35 -3.23
N THR A 3 -8.99 3.63 -3.12
CA THR A 3 -8.03 4.73 -3.20
C THR A 3 -8.10 5.62 -1.96
N PHE A 4 -6.93 6.04 -1.49
CA PHE A 4 -6.73 6.99 -0.41
C PHE A 4 -5.95 8.19 -0.94
N GLU A 5 -6.55 9.38 -0.88
CA GLU A 5 -5.96 10.63 -1.39
C GLU A 5 -4.84 11.18 -0.48
N ASN A 6 -4.82 10.75 0.78
CA ASN A 6 -3.84 11.21 1.75
C ASN A 6 -3.22 10.02 2.45
N CYS A 7 -2.19 9.47 1.81
CA CYS A 7 -1.29 8.49 2.36
C CYS A 7 0.07 9.15 2.66
N MET A 8 0.73 8.73 3.73
CA MET A 8 2.11 9.09 4.00
C MET A 8 2.90 7.89 4.50
N ILE A 9 3.99 7.58 3.81
CA ILE A 9 4.94 6.56 4.27
C ILE A 9 5.76 7.15 5.42
N LYS A 10 5.63 6.55 6.60
CA LYS A 10 6.29 7.00 7.84
C LYS A 10 7.61 6.30 8.07
N LYS A 11 7.73 5.05 7.63
CA LYS A 11 8.94 4.24 7.79
C LYS A 11 8.91 3.11 6.77
N TYR A 12 10.08 2.72 6.27
CA TYR A 12 10.24 1.49 5.50
C TYR A 12 11.63 0.89 5.74
N TRP A 13 11.76 -0.42 5.68
CA TRP A 13 13.03 -1.12 5.90
C TRP A 13 12.99 -2.54 5.31
N PRO A 14 14.15 -3.11 4.95
CA PRO A 14 14.26 -4.53 4.63
C PRO A 14 14.14 -5.37 5.91
N ALA A 15 13.44 -6.49 5.83
CA ALA A 15 13.30 -7.50 6.86
C ALA A 15 13.58 -8.89 6.28
N GLU A 16 13.88 -9.83 7.16
CA GLU A 16 14.06 -11.23 6.81
C GLU A 16 12.97 -12.04 7.49
N ASP A 17 12.34 -12.93 6.73
CA ASP A 17 11.37 -13.88 7.23
C ASP A 17 11.91 -15.30 7.06
N LYS A 18 11.64 -16.17 8.02
CA LYS A 18 12.09 -17.57 7.99
C LYS A 18 11.00 -18.39 7.31
N GLY A 19 11.25 -18.79 6.06
CA GLY A 19 10.37 -19.71 5.34
C GLY A 19 10.31 -21.10 5.99
N GLU A 20 9.36 -21.91 5.52
CA GLU A 20 9.10 -23.27 6.05
C GLU A 20 10.32 -24.23 5.94
N GLU A 21 11.30 -23.92 5.08
CA GLU A 21 12.49 -24.75 4.81
C GLU A 21 13.82 -24.04 5.16
N GLU A 22 13.84 -23.18 6.19
CA GLU A 22 15.02 -22.36 6.57
C GLU A 22 15.51 -21.39 5.48
N THR A 23 14.75 -21.22 4.40
CA THR A 23 15.05 -20.25 3.36
C THR A 23 14.80 -18.84 3.88
N ILE A 24 15.81 -17.98 3.80
CA ILE A 24 15.69 -16.56 4.16
C ILE A 24 14.91 -15.87 3.05
N ILE A 25 13.70 -15.39 3.37
CA ILE A 25 12.90 -14.58 2.44
C ILE A 25 13.12 -13.11 2.79
N ARG A 26 13.72 -12.36 1.86
CA ARG A 26 13.85 -10.91 2.00
C ARG A 26 12.52 -10.23 1.73
N GLN A 27 12.13 -9.35 2.63
CA GLN A 27 10.87 -8.62 2.59
C GLN A 27 11.11 -7.13 2.76
N LEU A 28 10.30 -6.32 2.10
CA LEU A 28 10.18 -4.89 2.32
C LEU A 28 8.99 -4.68 3.25
N VAL A 29 9.24 -4.05 4.39
CA VAL A 29 8.19 -3.63 5.32
C VAL A 29 8.00 -2.13 5.18
N ILE A 30 6.76 -1.70 4.96
CA ILE A 30 6.37 -0.29 4.87
C ILE A 30 5.33 -0.01 5.95
N GLN A 31 5.57 1.01 6.75
CA GLN A 31 4.58 1.60 7.64
C GLN A 31 4.07 2.89 7.03
N ALA A 32 2.78 2.89 6.71
CA ALA A 32 2.10 4.03 6.12
C ALA A 32 0.91 4.44 6.97
N GLU A 33 0.53 5.70 6.85
CA GLU A 33 -0.68 6.22 7.46
C GLU A 33 -1.57 6.78 6.36
N VAL A 34 -2.82 6.32 6.31
CA VAL A 34 -3.81 6.78 5.33
C VAL A 34 -4.95 7.48 6.03
N ALA A 35 -5.37 8.63 5.52
CA ALA A 35 -6.58 9.30 5.97
C ALA A 35 -7.81 8.50 5.52
N ILE A 36 -8.80 8.42 6.39
CA ILE A 36 -10.08 7.77 6.13
C ILE A 36 -11.13 8.87 5.98
N ASP A 37 -11.75 8.92 4.81
CA ASP A 37 -12.79 9.89 4.47
C ASP A 37 -14.19 9.35 4.78
N ASN A 38 -14.38 8.03 4.73
CA ASN A 38 -15.66 7.40 5.02
C ASN A 38 -15.52 5.97 5.56
N SER A 39 -16.58 5.49 6.23
CA SER A 39 -16.62 4.16 6.83
C SER A 39 -16.56 3.01 5.83
N ARG A 40 -16.93 3.25 4.56
CA ARG A 40 -16.84 2.24 3.50
C ARG A 40 -15.38 1.91 3.16
N GLN A 41 -14.49 2.90 3.16
CA GLN A 41 -13.05 2.68 2.97
C GLN A 41 -12.47 1.73 4.03
N VAL A 42 -12.94 1.81 5.28
CA VAL A 42 -12.54 0.88 6.35
C VAL A 42 -12.93 -0.56 6.02
N GLY A 43 -14.18 -0.78 5.59
CA GLY A 43 -14.67 -2.10 5.20
C GLY A 43 -13.91 -2.67 4.01
N GLU A 44 -13.66 -1.88 2.98
CA GLU A 44 -12.88 -2.31 1.81
C GLU A 44 -11.41 -2.58 2.17
N LEU A 45 -10.80 -1.78 3.05
CA LEU A 45 -9.45 -2.00 3.53
C LEU A 45 -9.35 -3.31 4.33
N TYR A 46 -10.35 -3.60 5.17
CA TYR A 46 -10.44 -4.87 5.89
C TYR A 46 -10.58 -6.06 4.93
N ASN A 47 -11.39 -5.94 3.89
CA ASN A 47 -11.53 -6.98 2.87
C ASN A 47 -10.21 -7.24 2.13
N ASN A 48 -9.47 -6.19 1.78
CA ASN A 48 -8.16 -6.31 1.15
C ASN A 48 -7.12 -6.94 2.08
N MET A 49 -7.16 -6.64 3.37
CA MET A 49 -6.33 -7.28 4.38
C MET A 49 -6.62 -8.79 4.48
N VAL A 50 -7.91 -9.18 4.54
CA VAL A 50 -8.31 -10.61 4.62
C VAL A 50 -7.98 -11.38 3.34
N ARG A 51 -8.07 -10.73 2.17
CA ARG A 51 -7.70 -11.33 0.88
C ARG A 51 -6.24 -11.77 0.80
N GLY A 52 -5.36 -11.16 1.60
CA GLY A 52 -3.94 -11.47 1.63
C GLY A 52 -3.17 -10.67 0.60
N LEU A 53 -3.09 -11.15 -0.64
CA LEU A 53 -2.28 -10.52 -1.69
C LEU A 53 -3.06 -9.44 -2.46
N VAL A 54 -2.44 -8.26 -2.55
CA VAL A 54 -2.94 -7.10 -3.29
C VAL A 54 -1.82 -6.45 -4.09
N ARG A 55 -2.21 -5.69 -5.11
CA ARG A 55 -1.32 -4.76 -5.81
C ARG A 55 -1.49 -3.36 -5.21
N LEU A 56 -0.39 -2.69 -4.93
CA LEU A 56 -0.39 -1.32 -4.38
C LEU A 56 0.29 -0.37 -5.36
N LEU A 57 -0.30 0.80 -5.55
CA LEU A 57 0.25 1.90 -6.32
C LEU A 57 0.36 3.13 -5.41
N PHE A 58 1.56 3.66 -5.30
CA PHE A 58 1.86 4.94 -4.69
C PHE A 58 2.05 5.97 -5.80
N LEU A 59 1.33 7.08 -5.76
CA LEU A 59 1.41 8.15 -6.76
C LEU A 59 1.69 9.47 -6.05
N ASP A 60 2.78 10.14 -6.44
CA ASP A 60 2.99 11.54 -6.07
C ASP A 60 2.23 12.43 -7.05
N SER A 61 1.15 13.04 -6.57
CA SER A 61 0.28 13.91 -7.39
C SER A 61 0.96 15.19 -7.87
N LEU A 62 2.10 15.60 -7.29
CA LEU A 62 2.83 16.80 -7.69
C LEU A 62 3.77 16.55 -8.86
N THR A 63 4.49 15.43 -8.83
CA THR A 63 5.50 15.08 -9.84
C THR A 63 4.95 14.14 -10.92
N GLY A 64 3.88 13.39 -10.60
CA GLY A 64 3.35 12.32 -11.43
C GLY A 64 4.14 11.02 -11.33
N GLU A 65 5.11 10.92 -10.43
CA GLU A 65 5.89 9.70 -10.23
C GLU A 65 5.05 8.60 -9.58
N GLU A 66 5.23 7.37 -10.06
CA GLU A 66 4.50 6.19 -9.61
C GLU A 66 5.46 5.13 -9.10
N PHE A 67 5.09 4.50 -7.98
CA PHE A 67 5.77 3.33 -7.45
C PHE A 67 4.78 2.21 -7.19
N VAL A 68 5.03 1.04 -7.78
CA VAL A 68 4.10 -0.10 -7.75
C VAL A 68 4.71 -1.26 -6.99
N LEU A 69 4.00 -1.73 -5.97
CA LEU A 69 4.24 -3.04 -5.38
C LEU A 69 3.29 -4.04 -6.03
N GLN A 70 3.86 -4.89 -6.89
CA GLN A 70 3.09 -5.87 -7.64
C GLN A 70 2.42 -6.91 -6.74
N THR A 71 3.04 -7.26 -5.61
CA THR A 71 2.50 -8.26 -4.69
C THR A 71 2.85 -7.88 -3.26
N ALA A 72 1.84 -7.38 -2.54
CA ALA A 72 1.97 -6.95 -1.16
C ALA A 72 0.85 -7.54 -0.28
N THR A 73 1.13 -7.68 1.00
CA THR A 73 0.16 -8.06 2.04
C THR A 73 -0.01 -6.90 3.00
N ILE A 74 -1.27 -6.57 3.31
CA ILE A 74 -1.61 -5.60 4.35
C ILE A 74 -1.82 -6.37 5.65
N LYS A 75 -1.01 -6.08 6.67
CA LYS A 75 -1.16 -6.67 8.01
C LYS A 75 -2.34 -6.02 8.76
N PRO A 76 -2.84 -6.65 9.85
CA PRO A 76 -3.83 -6.04 10.72
C PRO A 76 -3.46 -4.62 11.13
N PHE A 77 -4.42 -3.71 10.99
CA PHE A 77 -4.23 -2.28 11.19
C PHE A 77 -5.15 -1.75 12.29
N ASN A 78 -4.82 -0.56 12.80
CA ASN A 78 -5.63 0.16 13.77
C ASN A 78 -6.07 1.50 13.19
N ILE A 79 -7.28 1.94 13.56
CA ILE A 79 -7.76 3.29 13.27
C ILE A 79 -7.42 4.20 14.45
N LYS A 80 -6.84 5.36 14.15
CA LYS A 80 -6.50 6.40 15.11
C LYS A 80 -7.20 7.69 14.72
N GLN A 81 -7.72 8.41 15.72
CA GLN A 81 -8.22 9.77 15.52
C GLN A 81 -7.13 10.78 15.84
N LYS A 82 -6.91 11.74 14.94
CA LYS A 82 -5.95 12.84 15.11
C LYS A 82 -6.64 14.18 14.93
N LYS A 83 -6.14 15.18 15.65
CA LYS A 83 -6.52 16.58 15.42
C LYS A 83 -5.68 17.10 14.26
N VAL A 84 -6.34 17.50 13.18
CA VAL A 84 -5.72 18.08 12.00
C VAL A 84 -6.11 19.55 11.93
N ARG A 85 -5.13 20.42 11.73
CA ARG A 85 -5.36 21.85 11.52
C ARG A 85 -5.63 22.08 10.04
N ILE A 86 -6.79 22.64 9.72
CA ILE A 86 -7.18 23.01 8.36
C ILE A 86 -7.16 24.54 8.27
N GLY A 87 -6.51 25.08 7.24
CA GLY A 87 -6.33 26.52 7.04
C GLY A 87 -5.00 27.07 7.56
N LYS A 88 -4.78 28.37 7.37
CA LYS A 88 -3.57 29.11 7.78
C LYS A 88 -3.98 30.34 8.59
N GLY A 89 -3.18 30.72 9.58
CA GLY A 89 -3.43 31.92 10.39
C GLY A 89 -4.36 31.69 11.59
N GLU A 90 -4.99 32.77 12.07
CA GLU A 90 -5.89 32.76 13.23
C GLU A 90 -7.23 32.05 12.94
N ASP A 91 -7.65 31.98 11.67
CA ASP A 91 -8.88 31.32 11.21
C ASP A 91 -8.73 29.80 10.96
N ALA A 92 -7.69 29.19 11.52
CA ALA A 92 -7.42 27.78 11.27
C ALA A 92 -8.25 26.89 12.22
N ASP A 93 -9.13 26.09 11.64
CA ASP A 93 -9.95 25.14 12.37
C ASP A 93 -9.18 23.86 12.72
N ILE A 94 -9.52 23.27 13.87
CA ILE A 94 -9.01 21.98 14.30
C ILE A 94 -10.13 20.96 14.18
N VAL A 95 -10.02 20.06 13.20
CA VAL A 95 -10.96 18.96 13.01
C VAL A 95 -10.37 17.64 13.50
N LYS A 96 -11.23 16.74 13.95
CA LYS A 96 -10.83 15.35 14.20
C LYS A 96 -10.95 14.57 12.91
N SER A 97 -9.87 13.91 12.51
CA SER A 97 -9.82 13.09 11.30
C SER A 97 -9.33 11.70 11.66
N GLU A 98 -9.83 10.70 10.94
CA GLU A 98 -9.50 9.30 11.14
C GLU A 98 -8.38 8.88 10.22
N PHE A 99 -7.47 8.07 10.75
CA PHE A 99 -6.34 7.55 10.01
C PHE A 99 -6.18 6.06 10.29
N ALA A 100 -5.95 5.26 9.25
CA ALA A 100 -5.54 3.88 9.41
C ALA A 100 -4.00 3.79 9.39
N ALA A 101 -3.45 3.16 10.41
CA ALA A 101 -2.02 2.86 10.50
C ALA A 101 -1.73 1.51 9.85
N LEU A 102 -1.25 1.53 8.61
CA LEU A 102 -1.01 0.36 7.79
C LEU A 102 0.41 -0.17 8.00
N THR A 103 0.54 -1.50 8.01
CA THR A 103 1.82 -2.18 7.81
C THR A 103 1.68 -3.05 6.57
N ILE A 104 2.48 -2.74 5.56
CA ILE A 104 2.49 -3.40 4.26
C ILE A 104 3.78 -4.22 4.18
N VAL A 105 3.66 -5.45 3.70
CA VAL A 105 4.79 -6.36 3.52
C VAL A 105 4.82 -6.83 2.07
N SER A 106 5.93 -6.65 1.38
CA SER A 106 6.16 -7.13 0.02
C SER A 106 7.41 -8.00 -0.02
N ARG A 107 7.43 -9.04 -0.85
CA ARG A 107 8.68 -9.78 -1.11
C ARG A 107 9.64 -8.88 -1.89
N ILE A 108 10.92 -8.95 -1.56
CA ILE A 108 12.00 -8.35 -2.34
C ILE A 108 12.56 -9.44 -3.27
N PRO A 109 12.64 -9.20 -4.59
CA PRO A 109 13.34 -10.11 -5.51
C PRO A 109 14.81 -10.23 -5.13
N ASP A 110 15.37 -11.43 -5.25
CA ASP A 110 16.73 -11.72 -4.79
C ASP A 110 17.82 -10.91 -5.52
N GLU A 111 17.53 -10.45 -6.75
CA GLU A 111 18.48 -9.70 -7.60
C GLU A 111 18.41 -8.17 -7.41
N ASP A 112 17.34 -7.62 -6.82
CA ASP A 112 16.99 -6.18 -6.92
C ASP A 112 16.69 -5.49 -5.56
N GLY A 113 17.18 -6.04 -4.45
CA GLY A 113 16.83 -5.51 -3.12
C GLY A 113 17.31 -4.09 -2.82
N GLY A 114 18.37 -3.63 -3.48
CA GLY A 114 18.88 -2.27 -3.32
C GLY A 114 18.09 -1.22 -4.10
N SER A 115 17.66 -1.55 -5.33
CA SER A 115 16.93 -0.63 -6.21
C SER A 115 15.55 -0.31 -5.66
N ILE A 116 14.81 -1.31 -5.17
CA ILE A 116 13.44 -1.10 -4.65
C ILE A 116 13.39 -0.10 -3.47
N LEU A 117 14.42 -0.06 -2.63
CA LEU A 117 14.50 0.88 -1.50
C LEU A 117 14.85 2.29 -1.96
N ALA A 118 15.67 2.42 -3.00
CA ALA A 118 16.02 3.70 -3.61
C ALA A 118 14.82 4.28 -4.37
N ASP A 119 14.09 3.45 -5.10
CA ASP A 119 12.90 3.84 -5.87
C ASP A 119 11.74 4.26 -4.95
N LEU A 120 11.68 3.73 -3.72
CA LEU A 120 10.69 4.13 -2.72
C LEU A 120 11.02 5.46 -2.04
N TYR A 121 12.29 5.89 -2.04
CA TYR A 121 12.75 7.07 -1.30
C TYR A 121 12.03 8.38 -1.68
N PRO A 122 11.73 8.68 -2.96
CA PRO A 122 10.98 9.89 -3.33
C PRO A 122 9.60 9.99 -2.66
N PHE A 123 8.97 8.85 -2.36
CA PHE A 123 7.64 8.77 -1.73
C PHE A 123 7.69 8.86 -0.21
N PHE A 124 8.88 8.94 0.39
CA PHE A 124 9.05 8.93 1.83
C PHE A 124 8.67 10.27 2.48
N ASN A 125 7.83 10.20 3.52
CA ASN A 125 7.44 11.34 4.36
C ASN A 125 6.82 12.53 3.58
N ILE A 126 6.23 12.25 2.42
CA ILE A 126 5.41 13.19 1.65
C ILE A 126 3.96 12.69 1.58
N GLN A 127 3.04 13.57 1.21
CA GLN A 127 1.64 13.20 0.97
C GLN A 127 1.49 12.66 -0.45
N ILE A 128 0.99 11.43 -0.55
CA ILE A 128 0.84 10.68 -1.80
C ILE A 128 -0.54 10.04 -1.85
N GLN A 129 -0.98 9.69 -3.05
CA GLN A 129 -2.15 8.86 -3.24
C GLN A 129 -1.75 7.38 -3.14
N LEU A 130 -2.54 6.59 -2.42
CA LEU A 130 -2.41 5.13 -2.37
C LEU A 130 -3.61 4.48 -3.02
N SER A 131 -3.37 3.63 -4.01
CA SER A 131 -4.40 2.77 -4.60
C SER A 131 -4.13 1.31 -4.28
N ILE A 132 -5.19 0.59 -3.89
CA ILE A 132 -5.19 -0.82 -3.52
C ILE A 132 -6.08 -1.56 -4.51
N GLU A 133 -5.47 -2.50 -5.21
CA GLU A 133 -6.11 -3.31 -6.23
C GLU A 133 -6.09 -4.78 -5.82
N GLU A 134 -7.15 -5.47 -6.21
CA GLU A 134 -7.17 -6.93 -6.17
C GLU A 134 -6.06 -7.45 -7.07
N LEU A 135 -5.20 -8.30 -6.52
CA LEU A 135 -4.33 -9.09 -7.36
C LEU A 135 -5.24 -10.06 -8.12
N GLN A 136 -5.52 -9.79 -9.40
CA GLN A 136 -6.25 -10.76 -10.18
C GLN A 136 -5.41 -12.05 -10.21
N PRO A 137 -5.94 -13.20 -9.74
CA PRO A 137 -5.30 -14.46 -10.04
C PRO A 137 -5.23 -14.52 -11.57
N PHE A 138 -4.06 -14.88 -12.12
CA PHE A 138 -3.92 -15.13 -13.56
C PHE A 138 -5.11 -15.96 -14.06
N GLY A 139 -6.07 -15.29 -14.69
CA GLY A 139 -7.37 -15.83 -15.05
C GLY A 139 -7.48 -15.78 -16.56
N ASN A 140 -7.48 -16.97 -17.18
CA ASN A 140 -7.82 -17.24 -18.56
C ASN A 140 -6.90 -16.63 -19.62
N LEU A 141 -5.73 -17.25 -19.81
CA LEU A 141 -5.35 -17.59 -21.19
C LEU A 141 -6.46 -18.50 -21.70
N GLU A 142 -7.36 -17.93 -22.50
CA GLU A 142 -8.42 -18.65 -23.18
C GLU A 142 -7.83 -19.93 -23.78
N ALA A 143 -8.44 -21.06 -23.41
CA ALA A 143 -8.40 -22.24 -24.24
C ALA A 143 -8.84 -21.79 -25.64
N GLN A 144 -7.88 -21.66 -26.55
CA GLN A 144 -8.18 -21.65 -27.97
C GLN A 144 -8.87 -22.99 -28.24
N GLU A 145 -10.20 -22.95 -28.30
CA GLU A 145 -10.99 -23.99 -28.92
C GLU A 145 -10.39 -24.20 -30.31
N ALA A 146 -9.67 -25.31 -30.47
CA ALA A 146 -9.28 -25.78 -31.79
C ALA A 146 -10.57 -25.95 -32.60
N PRO A 147 -10.67 -25.40 -33.83
CA PRO A 147 -11.80 -25.71 -34.68
C PRO A 147 -11.70 -27.19 -35.00
N VAL A 148 -12.73 -27.94 -34.60
CA VAL A 148 -12.97 -29.29 -35.08
C VAL A 148 -13.42 -29.15 -36.53
N GLU A 149 -12.56 -29.54 -37.48
CA GLU A 149 -12.97 -29.93 -38.84
C GLU A 149 -13.42 -31.40 -38.87
#